data_AF-A0A2D4GTD1-F1
#
_entry.id   AF-A0A2D4GTD1-F1
#
_cell.length_a   1.000
_cell.length_b   1.000
_cell.length_c   1.000
_cell.angle_alpha   90.00
_cell.angle_beta   90.00
_cell.angle_gamma   90.00
#
_symmetry.space_group_name_H-M   'P 1'
#
loop_
_entity.id
_entity.type
_entity.pdbx_description
1 polymer ?
#
loop_
_entity_poly.entity_id
_entity_poly.type
_entity_poly.pdbx_seq_one_letter_code
_entity_poly.pdbx_strand_id
1 'polypeptide(L)'
;RPSVRHGQLLLSSGVPSLDSVLGGGLAIGTVLLIEEDVYGVYSNLLFKNFLAEGVVCGHNLFIASDKEEPGIILKRLHLPPDLSDTVSRTSKQDLAVSAKLLSTECSAMAMGKKHLDF
;
A
#
# COMPACT_ATOMS: atom_id res chain seq x y z
N ARG A 1 -17.51 0.04 -6.21
CA ARG A 1 -18.78 0.01 -7.00
C ARG A 1 -18.89 -1.34 -7.71
N PRO A 2 -20.06 -1.99 -7.81
CA PRO A 2 -20.17 -3.27 -8.52
C PRO A 2 -19.98 -3.07 -10.04
N SER A 3 -19.24 -3.96 -10.69
CA SER A 3 -19.05 -3.95 -12.15
C SER A 3 -20.36 -4.28 -12.87
N VAL A 4 -20.62 -3.57 -13.96
CA VAL A 4 -21.84 -3.73 -14.77
C VAL A 4 -21.90 -5.10 -15.47
N ARG A 5 -20.73 -5.72 -15.72
CA ARG A 5 -20.64 -6.92 -16.57
C ARG A 5 -20.46 -8.23 -15.81
N HIS A 6 -19.83 -8.23 -14.64
CA HIS A 6 -19.43 -9.47 -13.95
C HIS A 6 -19.73 -9.49 -12.45
N GLY A 7 -20.42 -8.47 -11.90
CA GLY A 7 -20.74 -8.41 -10.47
C GLY A 7 -19.52 -8.27 -9.53
N GLN A 8 -18.31 -8.20 -10.08
CA GLN A 8 -17.07 -7.98 -9.33
C GLN A 8 -17.05 -6.57 -8.74
N LEU A 9 -16.53 -6.43 -7.52
CA LEU A 9 -16.36 -5.13 -6.89
C LEU A 9 -15.14 -4.43 -7.50
N LEU A 10 -15.36 -3.23 -8.06
CA LEU A 10 -14.33 -2.39 -8.66
C LEU A 10 -13.93 -1.24 -7.74
N LEU A 11 -12.64 -0.95 -7.75
CA LEU A 11 -11.96 0.20 -7.17
C LEU A 11 -11.60 1.20 -8.26
N SER A 12 -11.68 2.48 -7.94
CA SER A 12 -11.19 3.55 -8.80
C SER A 12 -9.68 3.63 -8.72
N SER A 13 -9.02 3.89 -9.86
CA SER A 13 -7.58 4.18 -9.88
C SER A 13 -7.24 5.63 -9.51
N GLY A 14 -8.27 6.48 -9.32
CA GLY A 14 -8.11 7.93 -9.21
C GLY A 14 -7.93 8.62 -10.56
N VAL A 15 -7.86 7.87 -11.67
CA VAL A 15 -7.68 8.39 -13.02
C VAL A 15 -8.81 7.89 -13.93
N PRO A 16 -9.79 8.75 -14.28
CA PRO A 16 -10.98 8.33 -15.02
C PRO A 16 -10.69 7.69 -16.39
N SER A 17 -9.65 8.17 -17.08
CA SER A 17 -9.25 7.60 -18.38
C SER A 17 -8.69 6.18 -18.22
N LEU A 18 -7.92 5.92 -17.17
CA LEU A 18 -7.40 4.59 -16.87
C LEU A 18 -8.53 3.63 -16.46
N ASP A 19 -9.44 4.08 -15.60
CA ASP A 19 -10.62 3.29 -15.22
C ASP A 19 -11.44 2.89 -16.44
N SER A 20 -11.65 3.81 -17.39
CA SER A 20 -12.35 3.50 -18.64
C SER A 20 -11.64 2.42 -19.46
N VAL A 21 -10.31 2.46 -19.55
CA VAL A 21 -9.52 1.46 -20.28
C VAL A 21 -9.57 0.09 -19.58
N LEU A 22 -9.58 0.07 -18.24
CA LEU A 22 -9.68 -1.15 -17.43
C LEU A 22 -11.12 -1.72 -17.36
N GLY A 23 -12.11 -1.09 -17.99
CA GLY A 23 -13.49 -1.56 -18.01
C GLY A 23 -14.33 -1.06 -16.83
N GLY A 24 -13.98 0.10 -16.27
CA GLY A 24 -14.68 0.80 -15.20
C GLY A 24 -13.92 0.88 -13.87
N GLY A 25 -12.68 0.41 -13.83
CA GLY A 25 -11.81 0.43 -12.64
C GLY A 25 -11.04 -0.86 -12.42
N LEU A 26 -10.34 -0.95 -11.30
CA LEU A 26 -9.55 -2.11 -10.88
C LEU A 26 -10.40 -3.11 -10.08
N ALA A 27 -10.41 -4.39 -10.47
CA ALA A 27 -11.12 -5.42 -9.72
C ALA A 27 -10.42 -5.74 -8.38
N ILE A 28 -11.20 -5.89 -7.31
CA ILE A 28 -10.66 -6.28 -6.00
C ILE A 28 -10.05 -7.70 -6.07
N GLY A 29 -8.92 -7.88 -5.39
CA GLY A 29 -8.18 -9.14 -5.38
C GLY A 29 -7.23 -9.31 -6.56
N THR A 30 -7.04 -8.27 -7.37
CA THR A 30 -6.06 -8.25 -8.46
C THR A 30 -4.81 -7.47 -8.09
N VAL A 31 -3.74 -7.67 -8.85
CA VAL A 31 -2.49 -6.91 -8.73
C VAL A 31 -2.32 -6.06 -9.98
N LEU A 32 -2.12 -4.76 -9.80
CA LEU A 32 -1.78 -3.82 -10.85
C LEU A 32 -0.27 -3.57 -10.84
N LEU A 33 0.40 -3.88 -11.94
CA LEU A 33 1.82 -3.59 -12.14
C LEU A 33 1.95 -2.45 -13.14
N ILE A 34 2.74 -1.43 -12.79
CA ILE A 34 3.06 -0.31 -13.65
C ILE A 34 4.55 -0.40 -13.96
N GLU A 35 4.88 -0.59 -15.23
CA GLU A 35 6.27 -0.53 -15.69
C GLU A 35 6.72 0.93 -15.75
N GLU A 36 7.90 1.20 -15.18
CA GLU A 36 8.46 2.54 -15.10
C GLU A 36 9.32 2.83 -16.35
N ASP A 37 9.11 3.98 -16.97
CA ASP A 37 9.98 4.46 -18.05
C ASP A 37 11.27 5.08 -17.50
N VAL A 38 12.15 5.56 -18.39
CA VAL A 38 13.44 6.16 -18.01
C VAL A 38 13.31 7.35 -17.05
N TYR A 39 12.18 8.06 -17.06
CA TYR A 39 11.95 9.26 -16.26
C TYR A 39 10.98 9.05 -15.09
N GLY A 40 10.21 7.97 -15.09
CA GLY A 40 9.26 7.59 -14.05
C GLY A 40 8.15 8.58 -13.76
N VAL A 41 7.90 9.54 -14.66
CA VAL A 41 6.96 10.65 -14.40
C VAL A 41 5.53 10.13 -14.31
N TYR A 42 5.10 9.37 -15.32
CA TYR A 42 3.72 8.87 -15.37
C TYR A 42 3.46 7.75 -14.35
N SER A 43 4.42 6.86 -14.14
CA SER A 43 4.28 5.80 -13.13
C SER A 43 4.13 6.41 -11.73
N ASN A 44 4.93 7.43 -11.39
CA ASN A 44 4.84 8.13 -10.12
C ASN A 44 3.51 8.88 -9.98
N LEU A 45 3.02 9.51 -11.05
CA LEU A 45 1.71 10.17 -11.07
C LEU A 45 0.57 9.17 -10.84
N LEU A 46 0.55 8.05 -11.56
CA LEU A 46 -0.47 7.01 -11.41
C LEU A 46 -0.44 6.40 -10.02
N PHE A 47 0.75 6.10 -9.49
CA PHE A 47 0.94 5.59 -8.14
C PHE A 47 0.39 6.55 -7.08
N LYS A 48 0.72 7.84 -7.17
CA LYS A 48 0.21 8.86 -6.25
C LYS A 48 -1.30 9.04 -6.34
N ASN A 49 -1.88 9.00 -7.55
CA ASN A 49 -3.33 9.08 -7.72
C ASN A 49 -4.04 7.88 -7.10
N PHE A 50 -3.50 6.67 -7.26
CA PHE A 50 -4.04 5.47 -6.63
C PHE A 50 -4.01 5.57 -5.10
N LEU A 51 -2.88 6.04 -4.53
CA LEU A 51 -2.78 6.26 -3.09
C LEU A 51 -3.77 7.34 -2.61
N ALA A 52 -3.85 8.47 -3.31
CA ALA A 52 -4.76 9.57 -2.96
C ALA A 52 -6.23 9.13 -3.02
N GLU A 53 -6.63 8.40 -4.06
CA GLU A 53 -7.96 7.82 -4.18
C GLU A 53 -8.25 6.86 -3.02
N GLY A 54 -7.26 6.05 -2.63
CA GLY A 54 -7.35 5.18 -1.46
C GLY A 54 -7.59 5.96 -0.16
N VAL A 55 -6.89 7.08 0.04
CA VAL A 55 -7.09 7.94 1.22
C VAL A 55 -8.50 8.56 1.19
N VAL A 56 -8.93 9.10 0.06
CA VAL A 56 -10.25 9.73 -0.12
C VAL A 56 -11.39 8.73 0.11
N CYS A 57 -11.21 7.49 -0.32
CA CYS A 57 -12.15 6.40 -0.08
C CYS A 57 -12.12 5.85 1.35
N GLY A 58 -11.13 6.24 2.18
CA GLY A 58 -10.95 5.71 3.53
C GLY A 58 -10.43 4.27 3.56
N HIS A 59 -9.69 3.83 2.52
CA HIS A 59 -9.07 2.51 2.50
C HIS A 59 -7.83 2.47 3.39
N ASN A 60 -7.58 1.30 4.00
CA ASN A 60 -6.32 1.03 4.68
C ASN A 60 -5.21 0.87 3.63
N LEU A 61 -4.20 1.72 3.72
CA LEU A 61 -3.10 1.77 2.76
C LEU A 61 -1.84 1.18 3.38
N PHE A 62 -1.26 0.21 2.68
CA PHE A 62 0.10 -0.25 2.98
C PHE A 62 1.04 0.28 1.90
N ILE A 63 2.06 1.03 2.33
CA ILE A 63 3.01 1.67 1.42
C ILE A 63 4.40 1.12 1.71
N ALA A 64 4.96 0.42 0.73
CA ALA A 64 6.35 0.00 0.70
C ALA A 64 7.05 0.69 -0.46
N SER A 65 8.25 1.21 -0.22
CA SER A 65 9.03 1.94 -1.20
C SER A 65 10.51 1.73 -0.88
N ASP A 66 11.29 1.45 -1.92
CA ASP A 66 12.75 1.36 -1.89
C ASP A 66 13.42 2.71 -2.21
N LYS A 67 12.72 3.58 -2.96
CA LYS A 67 13.22 4.90 -3.41
C LYS A 67 13.10 6.01 -2.36
N GLU A 68 11.96 6.11 -1.70
CA GLU A 68 11.65 7.16 -0.71
C GLU A 68 11.00 6.58 0.55
N GLU A 69 11.12 7.30 1.67
CA GLU A 69 10.42 6.95 2.90
C GLU A 69 8.89 7.09 2.71
N PRO A 70 8.08 6.09 3.09
CA PRO A 70 6.62 6.11 2.92
C PRO A 70 5.93 7.37 3.48
N GLY A 71 6.44 7.90 4.59
CA GLY A 71 5.90 9.13 5.20
C GLY A 71 6.10 10.38 4.34
N ILE A 72 7.13 10.42 3.48
CA ILE A 72 7.37 11.53 2.56
C ILE A 72 6.42 11.44 1.36
N ILE A 73 6.23 10.24 0.82
CA ILE A 73 5.29 9.97 -0.29
C ILE A 73 3.90 10.46 0.09
N LEU A 74 3.43 10.09 1.28
CA LEU A 74 2.13 10.47 1.81
C LEU A 74 1.94 11.98 1.93
N LYS A 75 2.95 12.72 2.41
CA LYS A 75 2.90 14.19 2.54
C LYS A 75 2.84 14.91 1.20
N ARG A 76 3.25 14.26 0.11
CA ARG A 76 3.28 14.82 -1.25
C ARG A 76 2.04 14.48 -2.07
N LEU A 77 1.08 13.75 -1.51
CA LEU A 77 -0.18 13.46 -2.19
C LEU A 77 -1.03 14.72 -2.29
N HIS A 78 -1.64 14.94 -3.45
CA HIS A 78 -2.61 16.01 -3.65
C HIS A 78 -3.95 15.58 -3.06
N LEU A 79 -4.14 15.85 -1.77
CA LEU A 79 -5.36 15.51 -1.06
C LEU A 79 -6.27 16.74 -0.94
N PRO A 80 -7.60 16.53 -0.84
CA PRO A 80 -8.51 17.58 -0.41
C PRO A 80 -8.08 18.14 0.96
N PRO A 81 -8.27 19.44 1.22
CA PRO A 81 -7.77 20.10 2.44
C PRO A 81 -8.29 19.45 3.73
N ASP A 82 -9.51 18.88 3.70
CA ASP A 82 -10.15 18.26 4.86
C ASP A 82 -9.55 16.90 5.28
N LEU A 83 -8.70 16.31 4.43
CA LEU A 83 -8.17 14.96 4.60
C LEU A 83 -6.64 14.92 4.83
N SER A 84 -5.99 16.08 4.81
CA SER A 84 -4.54 16.21 5.03
C SER A 84 -4.12 15.86 6.46
N ASP A 85 -4.99 16.08 7.45
CA ASP A 85 -4.69 15.85 8.87
C ASP A 85 -4.72 14.36 9.26
N THR A 86 -5.47 13.55 8.52
CA THR A 86 -5.61 12.10 8.77
C THR A 86 -4.33 11.34 8.46
N VAL A 87 -3.55 11.83 7.49
CA VAL A 87 -2.27 11.26 7.05
C VAL A 87 -1.18 11.36 8.13
N SER A 88 -1.29 12.36 9.02
CA SER A 88 -0.32 12.56 10.11
C SER A 88 -0.40 11.48 11.19
N ARG A 89 -1.51 10.73 11.29
CA ARG A 89 -1.73 9.73 12.36
C ARG A 89 -1.21 8.33 12.01
N THR A 90 -1.18 7.96 10.74
CA THR A 90 -0.72 6.63 10.29
C THR A 90 0.81 6.47 10.45
N SER A 91 1.57 7.57 10.36
CA SER A 91 3.03 7.54 10.53
C SER A 91 3.51 7.11 11.92
N LYS A 92 2.67 7.22 12.97
CA LYS A 92 3.06 6.85 14.34
C LYS A 92 2.55 5.49 14.79
N GLN A 93 1.50 4.95 14.16
CA GLN A 93 0.81 3.76 14.67
C GLN A 93 1.26 2.46 13.97
N ASP A 94 1.64 2.51 12.68
CA ASP A 94 2.02 1.28 11.96
C ASP A 94 3.52 0.93 12.03
N LEU A 95 4.39 1.91 12.26
CA LEU A 95 5.81 1.65 12.56
C LEU A 95 5.99 0.89 13.89
N ALA A 96 5.08 1.09 14.85
CA ALA A 96 5.10 0.38 16.13
C ALA A 96 4.55 -1.05 16.04
N VAL A 97 3.68 -1.35 15.08
CA VAL A 97 3.07 -2.69 14.91
C VAL A 97 3.98 -3.60 14.10
N SER A 98 4.59 -3.12 13.01
CA SER A 98 5.54 -3.95 12.22
C SER A 98 6.85 -4.25 12.96
N ALA A 99 7.37 -3.34 13.78
CA ALA A 99 8.60 -3.59 14.55
C ALA A 99 8.40 -4.53 15.76
N LYS A 100 7.19 -4.59 16.33
CA LYS A 100 6.87 -5.51 17.45
C LYS A 100 6.65 -6.95 16.98
N LEU A 101 6.11 -7.17 15.79
CA LEU A 101 5.87 -8.52 15.27
C LEU A 101 7.17 -9.25 14.89
N LEU A 102 8.21 -8.53 14.45
CA LEU A 102 9.50 -9.13 14.10
C LEU A 102 10.42 -9.41 15.30
N SER A 103 10.17 -8.81 16.48
CA SER A 103 11.04 -8.97 17.66
C SER A 103 10.56 -10.04 18.65
N THR A 104 9.33 -10.54 18.52
CA THR A 104 8.74 -11.43 19.55
C THR A 104 8.90 -12.93 19.24
N GLU A 105 9.39 -13.32 18.06
CA GLU A 105 9.64 -14.73 17.71
C GLU A 105 11.12 -15.05 17.40
N CYS A 106 12.08 -14.51 18.16
CA CYS A 106 13.47 -14.95 18.06
C CYS A 106 14.20 -15.03 19.41
N SER A 107 13.49 -15.38 20.49
CA SER A 107 14.14 -15.60 21.79
C SER A 107 13.93 -17.03 22.28
N ALA A 108 15.07 -17.72 22.39
CA ALA A 108 15.36 -18.91 23.19
C ALA A 108 14.88 -20.28 22.65
N MET A 109 15.84 -21.10 22.23
CA MET A 109 16.29 -22.23 23.06
C MET A 109 17.78 -22.51 22.86
N ALA A 110 18.49 -22.53 23.99
CA ALA A 110 19.90 -22.82 24.13
C ALA A 110 20.21 -24.27 23.74
N MET A 111 21.25 -24.48 22.93
CA MET A 111 21.75 -25.82 22.58
C MET A 111 22.57 -26.37 23.76
N GLY A 112 21.90 -27.05 24.68
CA GLY A 112 22.50 -27.78 25.80
C GLY A 112 23.00 -29.16 25.35
N LYS A 113 24.31 -29.41 25.52
CA LYS A 113 24.97 -30.70 25.37
C LYS A 113 24.28 -31.79 26.19
N LYS A 114 23.88 -32.91 25.57
CA LYS A 114 23.73 -34.21 26.23
C LYS A 114 24.11 -35.34 25.26
N HIS A 115 25.24 -35.97 25.60
CA HIS A 115 25.70 -37.30 25.20
C HIS A 115 24.61 -38.35 25.46
N LEU A 116 24.34 -39.22 24.48
CA LEU A 116 23.84 -40.58 24.67
C LEU A 116 24.31 -41.46 23.51
N ASP A 117 24.89 -42.59 23.89
CA ASP A 117 25.39 -43.68 23.05
C ASP A 117 24.23 -44.45 22.41
N PHE A 118 24.38 -44.76 21.11
CA PHE A 118 24.12 -46.05 20.42
C PHE A 118 24.41 -45.87 18.92
#